data_AF-A0A9D1T0C6-F1
#
_entry.id   AF-A0A9D1T0C6-F1
#
_cell.length_a   1.000
_cell.length_b   1.000
_cell.length_c   1.000
_cell.angle_alpha   90.00
_cell.angle_beta   90.00
_cell.angle_gamma   90.00
#
_symmetry.space_group_name_H-M   'P 1'
#
loop_
_entity.id
_entity.type
_entity.pdbx_description
1 polymer ?
#
loop_
_entity_poly.entity_id
_entity_poly.type
_entity_poly.pdbx_seq_one_letter_code
_entity_poly.pdbx_strand_id
1 'polypeptide(L)'
;MCEKTKTGQHLTQKDIAKFQAMELSPDALIAFAEHIETCPACAEMLAQAEEQMDIHVPKGFAPEVRRRAAGEGKRDFYRYSIRVGAAVCASLALLFGGSFSFDTAKEISAPKFELLDKMTQSISDFSNSIIKWEGLFDGQKK
;
A
#
# COMPACT_ATOMS: atom_id res chain seq x y z
N MET A 1 0.52 -7.80 39.14
CA MET A 1 0.51 -6.69 40.13
C MET A 1 1.22 -5.53 39.47
N CYS A 2 0.49 -4.47 39.11
CA CYS A 2 1.06 -3.31 38.41
C CYS A 2 1.86 -2.47 39.39
N GLU A 3 3.19 -2.43 39.23
CA GLU A 3 4.02 -1.43 39.89
C GLU A 3 3.79 -0.09 39.19
N LYS A 4 2.99 0.76 39.85
CA LYS A 4 2.87 2.19 39.55
C LYS A 4 4.27 2.80 39.53
N THR A 5 4.67 3.35 38.40
CA THR A 5 5.79 4.29 38.31
C THR A 5 5.55 5.41 39.33
N LYS A 6 6.47 5.53 40.29
CA LYS A 6 6.45 6.56 41.32
C LYS A 6 6.57 7.93 40.63
N THR A 7 5.49 8.69 40.65
CA THR A 7 5.46 10.11 40.30
C THR A 7 6.47 10.86 41.18
N GLY A 8 7.67 11.11 40.66
CA GLY A 8 8.75 11.81 41.38
C GLY A 8 10.12 11.13 41.34
N GLN A 9 10.24 9.93 40.77
CA GLN A 9 11.55 9.33 40.48
C GLN A 9 11.90 9.49 39.00
N HIS A 10 13.11 10.01 38.74
CA HIS A 10 13.69 10.05 37.40
C HIS A 10 13.97 8.63 36.90
N LEU A 11 14.00 8.48 35.57
CA LEU A 11 14.45 7.25 34.91
C LEU A 11 15.91 6.99 35.27
N THR A 12 16.25 5.72 35.42
CA THR A 12 17.63 5.29 35.65
C THR A 12 18.31 4.94 34.33
N GLN A 13 19.64 4.91 34.31
CA GLN A 13 20.41 4.46 33.15
C GLN A 13 20.03 3.03 32.71
N LYS A 14 19.57 2.19 33.66
CA LYS A 14 19.10 0.83 33.36
C LYS A 14 17.79 0.83 32.58
N ASP A 15 16.92 1.80 32.83
CA ASP A 15 15.62 1.91 32.14
C ASP A 15 15.84 2.39 30.70
N ILE A 16 16.77 3.32 30.49
CA ILE A 16 17.22 3.76 29.16
C ILE A 16 17.86 2.59 28.39
N ALA A 17 18.71 1.81 29.03
CA ALA A 17 19.33 0.64 28.40
C ALA A 17 18.28 -0.40 27.96
N LYS A 18 17.25 -0.66 28.78
CA LYS A 18 16.12 -1.53 28.42
C LYS A 18 15.29 -0.97 27.25
N PHE A 19 15.17 0.35 27.16
CA PHE A 19 14.54 1.03 26.03
C PHE A 19 15.33 0.83 24.74
N GLN A 20 16.63 1.08 24.77
CA GLN A 20 17.51 0.88 23.61
C GLN A 20 17.57 -0.59 23.16
N ALA A 21 17.50 -1.53 24.11
CA ALA A 21 17.44 -2.97 23.83
C ALA A 21 16.06 -3.47 23.37
N MET A 22 15.03 -2.60 23.33
CA MET A 22 13.64 -2.98 23.05
C MET A 22 13.09 -4.09 23.97
N GLU A 23 13.48 -4.10 25.24
CA GLU A 23 13.10 -5.12 26.22
C GLU A 23 11.92 -4.71 27.12
N LEU A 24 11.41 -3.49 26.96
CA LEU A 24 10.23 -3.03 27.72
C LEU A 24 8.95 -3.68 27.18
N SER A 25 8.07 -4.06 28.10
CA SER A 25 6.71 -4.46 27.75
C SER A 25 5.92 -3.25 27.19
N PRO A 26 4.84 -3.49 26.43
CA PRO A 26 4.03 -2.40 25.86
C PRO A 26 3.54 -1.39 26.92
N ASP A 27 3.06 -1.88 28.06
CA ASP A 27 2.59 -1.02 29.15
C ASP A 27 3.74 -0.18 29.76
N ALA A 28 4.93 -0.76 29.85
CA ALA A 28 6.11 -0.06 30.36
C ALA A 28 6.65 0.97 29.36
N LEU A 29 6.53 0.71 28.06
CA LEU A 29 6.86 1.67 27.00
C LEU A 29 5.95 2.90 27.06
N ILE A 30 4.65 2.69 27.26
CA ILE A 30 3.68 3.79 27.40
C ILE A 30 4.05 4.64 28.62
N ALA A 31 4.24 4.02 29.79
CA ALA A 31 4.61 4.73 31.02
C ALA A 31 5.96 5.47 30.90
N PHE A 32 6.92 4.89 30.17
CA PHE A 32 8.21 5.51 29.87
C PHE A 32 8.05 6.75 28.98
N ALA A 33 7.23 6.66 27.92
CA ALA A 33 6.95 7.77 27.03
C ALA A 33 6.22 8.93 27.74
N GLU A 34 5.19 8.61 28.53
CA GLU A 34 4.45 9.59 29.36
C GLU A 34 5.37 10.31 30.36
N HIS A 35 6.36 9.60 30.92
CA HIS A 35 7.34 10.19 31.81
C HIS A 35 8.30 11.13 31.07
N ILE A 36 8.79 10.76 29.88
CA ILE A 36 9.69 11.60 29.08
C ILE A 36 9.00 12.89 28.63
N GLU A 37 7.71 12.81 28.26
CA GLU A 37 6.92 13.99 27.90
C GLU A 37 6.85 15.02 29.04
N THR A 38 6.77 14.53 30.28
CA THR A 38 6.57 15.37 31.46
C THR A 38 7.86 15.75 32.19
N CYS A 39 8.97 15.05 31.94
CA CYS A 39 10.25 15.24 32.65
C CYS A 39 11.40 15.62 31.68
N PRO A 40 11.71 16.93 31.53
CA PRO A 40 12.76 17.41 30.63
C PRO A 40 14.15 16.82 30.91
N ALA A 41 14.48 16.61 32.19
CA ALA A 41 15.77 16.02 32.59
C ALA A 41 15.94 14.58 32.09
N CYS A 42 14.85 13.80 32.09
CA CYS A 42 14.86 12.43 31.55
C CYS A 42 14.89 12.43 30.03
N ALA A 43 14.22 13.40 29.38
CA ALA A 43 14.29 13.58 27.93
C ALA A 43 15.72 13.93 27.47
N GLU A 44 16.41 14.80 28.20
CA GLU A 44 17.80 15.15 27.95
C GLU A 44 18.73 13.95 28.16
N MET A 45 18.54 13.20 29.24
CA MET A 45 19.31 11.98 29.51
C MET A 45 19.15 10.94 28.39
N LEU A 46 17.93 10.77 27.85
CA LEU A 46 17.69 9.89 26.71
C LEU A 46 18.39 10.42 25.44
N ALA A 47 18.28 11.72 25.15
CA ALA A 47 18.92 12.32 23.98
C ALA A 47 20.45 12.13 23.99
N GLN A 48 21.09 12.31 25.15
CA GLN A 48 22.52 12.08 25.32
C GLN A 48 22.92 10.60 25.13
N ALA A 49 22.05 9.66 25.56
CA ALA A 49 22.27 8.24 25.35
C ALA A 49 22.13 7.82 23.88
N GLU A 50 21.27 8.51 23.12
CA GLU A 50 21.09 8.28 21.68
C GLU A 50 22.24 8.88 20.84
N GLU A 51 22.78 10.03 21.23
CA GLU A 51 23.88 10.69 20.52
C GLU A 51 25.17 9.84 20.50
N GLN A 52 25.33 8.96 21.48
CA GLN A 52 26.45 8.02 21.55
C GLN A 52 26.30 6.82 20.60
N MET A 53 25.14 6.64 19.97
CA MET A 53 24.94 5.57 18.99
C MET A 53 25.47 5.99 17.62
N ASP A 54 26.62 5.42 17.23
CA ASP A 54 27.16 5.57 15.88
C ASP A 54 26.33 4.74 14.88
N ILE A 55 25.34 5.39 14.26
CA ILE A 55 24.51 4.76 13.23
C ILE A 55 25.21 4.90 11.88
N HIS A 56 25.81 3.81 11.40
CA HIS A 56 26.38 3.77 10.06
C HIS A 56 25.28 3.80 8.98
N VAL A 57 25.04 4.98 8.40
CA VAL A 57 24.05 5.15 7.32
C VAL A 57 24.67 4.78 5.96
N PRO A 58 24.07 3.84 5.20
CA PRO A 58 24.56 3.48 3.86
C PRO A 58 24.54 4.66 2.89
N LYS A 59 25.54 4.71 2.00
CA LYS A 59 25.60 5.71 0.92
C LYS A 59 24.35 5.61 0.04
N GLY A 60 23.62 6.71 -0.12
CA GLY A 60 22.38 6.76 -0.91
C GLY A 60 21.08 6.60 -0.11
N PHE A 61 21.12 6.41 1.21
CA PHE A 61 19.92 6.35 2.05
C PHE A 61 19.11 7.68 2.03
N ALA A 62 19.79 8.82 2.19
CA ALA A 62 19.15 10.13 2.23
C ALA A 62 18.34 10.50 0.96
N PRO A 63 18.83 10.29 -0.29
CA PRO A 63 18.01 10.54 -1.48
C PRO A 63 16.83 9.56 -1.61
N GLU A 64 17.00 8.30 -1.20
CA GLU A 64 15.92 7.29 -1.23
C GLU A 64 14.77 7.65 -0.28
N VAL A 65 15.11 8.01 0.97
CA VAL A 65 14.12 8.42 1.98
C VAL A 65 13.41 9.69 1.55
N ARG A 66 14.13 10.69 1.03
CA ARG A 66 13.52 11.92 0.51
C ARG A 66 12.57 11.65 -0.67
N ARG A 67 12.93 10.72 -1.56
CA ARG A 67 12.06 10.32 -2.67
C ARG A 67 10.77 9.67 -2.17
N ARG A 68 10.84 8.79 -1.17
CA ARG A 68 9.65 8.15 -0.57
C ARG A 68 8.80 9.13 0.22
N ALA A 69 9.43 9.99 1.02
CA ALA A 69 8.75 11.01 1.81
C ALA A 69 8.09 12.12 0.95
N ALA A 70 8.66 12.43 -0.22
CA ALA A 70 8.11 13.43 -1.13
C ALA A 70 6.80 12.99 -1.84
N GLY A 71 6.41 11.72 -1.71
CA GLY A 71 5.06 11.23 -2.00
C GLY A 71 4.71 11.07 -3.48
N GLU A 72 4.25 9.86 -3.82
CA GLU A 72 3.63 9.50 -5.11
C GLU A 72 2.27 10.19 -5.32
N GLY A 73 1.68 10.80 -4.28
CA GLY A 73 0.31 11.32 -4.29
C GLY A 73 0.02 12.45 -5.28
N LYS A 74 1.03 13.25 -5.68
CA LYS A 74 0.82 14.31 -6.69
C LYS A 74 0.55 13.74 -8.08
N ARG A 75 1.17 12.60 -8.42
CA ARG A 75 0.99 11.96 -9.74
C ARG A 75 -0.36 11.26 -9.84
N ASP A 76 -0.83 10.68 -8.75
CA ASP A 76 -2.11 9.98 -8.71
C ASP A 76 -3.29 10.95 -8.70
N PHE A 77 -3.19 12.05 -7.95
CA PHE A 77 -4.18 13.13 -7.98
C PHE A 77 -4.31 13.72 -9.39
N TYR A 78 -3.21 14.00 -10.06
CA TYR A 78 -3.22 14.58 -11.41
C TYR A 78 -3.81 13.63 -12.46
N ARG A 79 -3.48 12.33 -12.39
CA ARG A 79 -4.08 11.29 -13.26
C ARG A 79 -5.60 11.19 -13.05
N TYR A 80 -6.05 11.27 -11.79
CA TYR A 80 -7.47 11.24 -11.46
C TYR A 80 -8.19 12.48 -11.99
N SER A 81 -7.65 13.69 -11.74
CA SER A 81 -8.23 14.95 -12.20
C SER A 81 -8.30 15.05 -13.71
N ILE A 82 -7.27 14.62 -14.45
CA ILE A 82 -7.31 14.57 -15.91
C ILE A 82 -8.37 13.60 -16.41
N ARG A 83 -8.47 12.39 -15.83
CA ARG A 83 -9.46 11.40 -16.26
C ARG A 83 -10.90 11.91 -16.06
N VAL A 84 -11.17 12.52 -14.91
CA VAL A 84 -12.50 13.11 -14.61
C VAL A 84 -12.76 14.31 -15.51
N GLY A 85 -11.78 15.20 -15.69
CA GLY A 85 -11.90 16.36 -16.58
C GLY A 85 -12.18 15.95 -18.03
N ALA A 86 -11.45 14.97 -18.56
CA ALA A 86 -11.66 14.44 -19.90
C ALA A 86 -13.05 13.81 -20.06
N ALA A 87 -13.54 13.08 -19.05
CA ALA A 87 -14.88 12.50 -19.06
C ALA A 87 -15.97 13.59 -19.09
N VAL A 88 -15.84 14.63 -18.26
CA VAL A 88 -16.79 15.76 -18.23
C VAL A 88 -16.76 16.52 -19.56
N CYS A 89 -15.58 16.80 -20.10
CA CYS A 89 -15.44 17.44 -21.41
C CYS A 89 -16.04 16.58 -22.54
N ALA A 90 -15.85 15.27 -22.51
CA ALA A 90 -16.46 14.36 -23.48
C ALA A 90 -17.98 14.33 -23.36
N SER A 91 -18.54 14.29 -22.14
CA SER A 91 -19.98 14.39 -21.91
C SER A 91 -20.55 15.73 -22.40
N LEU A 92 -19.86 16.84 -22.14
CA LEU A 92 -20.25 18.16 -22.64
C LEU A 92 -20.16 18.24 -24.17
N ALA A 93 -19.13 17.66 -24.78
CA ALA A 93 -19.01 17.58 -26.24
C ALA A 93 -20.11 16.71 -26.86
N LEU A 94 -20.54 15.63 -26.19
CA LEU A 94 -21.68 14.82 -26.64
C LEU A 94 -23.02 15.55 -26.50
N LEU A 95 -23.22 16.29 -25.41
CA LEU A 95 -24.47 17.02 -25.13
C LEU A 95 -24.62 18.28 -25.99
N PHE A 96 -23.54 19.02 -26.22
CA PHE A 96 -23.58 20.33 -26.88
C PHE A 96 -22.94 20.36 -28.27
N GLY A 97 -22.18 19.34 -28.67
CA GLY A 97 -21.48 19.27 -29.96
C GLY A 97 -22.32 18.81 -31.15
N GLY A 98 -23.62 18.55 -30.96
CA GLY A 98 -24.58 18.33 -32.05
C GLY A 98 -24.35 17.11 -32.96
N SER A 99 -23.37 16.24 -32.66
CA SER A 99 -23.00 15.09 -33.51
C SER A 99 -23.67 13.77 -33.12
N PHE A 100 -24.61 13.75 -32.17
CA PHE A 100 -25.38 12.54 -31.87
C PHE A 100 -26.52 12.38 -32.89
N SER A 101 -26.17 12.13 -34.15
CA SER A 101 -27.12 11.63 -35.14
C SER A 101 -27.59 10.26 -34.69
N PHE A 102 -28.80 10.20 -34.13
CA PHE A 102 -29.45 8.96 -33.70
C PHE A 102 -29.65 7.96 -34.87
N ASP A 103 -29.49 8.40 -36.12
CA ASP A 103 -29.49 7.55 -37.32
C ASP A 103 -28.32 6.55 -37.34
N THR A 104 -27.14 6.93 -36.85
CA THR A 104 -25.97 6.02 -36.79
C THR A 104 -26.10 4.90 -35.75
N ALA A 105 -27.05 4.98 -34.82
CA ALA A 105 -27.32 3.91 -33.85
C ALA A 105 -28.14 2.75 -34.46
N LYS A 106 -28.65 2.90 -35.68
CA LYS A 106 -29.42 1.85 -36.38
C LYS A 106 -28.54 0.87 -37.17
N GLU A 107 -27.26 1.19 -37.35
CA GLU A 107 -26.23 0.33 -37.98
C GLU A 107 -25.24 -0.26 -36.96
N ILE A 108 -25.73 -0.68 -35.79
CA ILE A 108 -24.95 -1.64 -35.00
C ILE A 108 -25.11 -2.99 -35.70
N SER A 109 -24.23 -3.26 -36.67
CA SER A 109 -24.06 -4.59 -37.26
C SER A 109 -23.90 -5.58 -36.10
N ALA A 110 -24.79 -6.56 -36.03
CA ALA A 110 -24.76 -7.60 -35.00
C ALA A 110 -23.32 -8.14 -34.87
N PRO A 111 -22.80 -8.32 -33.65
CA PRO A 111 -21.44 -8.82 -33.46
C PRO A 111 -21.26 -10.07 -34.30
N LYS A 112 -20.31 -10.02 -35.24
CA LYS A 112 -20.15 -11.04 -36.28
C LYS A 112 -20.03 -12.41 -35.61
N PHE A 113 -20.83 -13.36 -36.08
CA PHE A 113 -20.91 -14.74 -35.57
C PHE A 113 -19.54 -15.42 -35.43
N GLU A 114 -18.53 -15.01 -36.21
CA GLU A 114 -17.15 -15.49 -36.09
C GLU A 114 -16.55 -15.31 -34.68
N LEU A 115 -16.91 -14.27 -33.92
CA LEU A 115 -16.43 -14.09 -32.55
C LEU A 115 -17.07 -15.08 -31.58
N LEU A 116 -18.35 -15.42 -31.79
CA LEU A 116 -19.07 -16.43 -31.03
C LEU A 116 -18.57 -17.84 -31.36
N ASP A 117 -18.26 -18.11 -32.62
CA ASP A 117 -17.66 -19.37 -33.07
C ASP A 117 -16.27 -19.55 -32.47
N LYS A 118 -15.44 -18.49 -32.48
CA LYS A 118 -14.11 -18.51 -31.83
C LYS A 118 -14.18 -18.74 -30.33
N MET A 119 -15.14 -18.14 -29.63
CA MET A 119 -15.32 -18.39 -28.20
C MET A 119 -15.81 -19.82 -27.93
N THR A 120 -16.75 -20.31 -28.72
CA THR A 120 -17.25 -21.70 -28.62
C THR A 120 -16.13 -22.70 -28.87
N GLN A 121 -15.29 -22.45 -29.88
CA GLN A 121 -14.16 -23.30 -30.22
C GLN A 121 -13.07 -23.26 -29.12
N SER A 122 -12.76 -22.08 -28.58
CA SER A 122 -11.83 -21.95 -27.46
C SER A 122 -12.30 -22.69 -26.19
N ILE A 123 -13.61 -22.72 -25.92
CA ILE A 123 -14.18 -23.44 -24.78
C ILE A 123 -14.08 -24.96 -25.01
N SER A 124 -14.37 -25.41 -26.23
CA SER A 124 -14.25 -26.83 -26.60
C SER A 124 -12.80 -27.32 -26.51
N ASP A 125 -11.85 -26.54 -27.03
CA ASP A 125 -10.41 -26.85 -26.98
C ASP A 125 -9.89 -26.90 -25.54
N PHE A 126 -10.33 -25.97 -24.69
CA PHE A 126 -10.02 -25.98 -23.27
C PHE A 126 -10.58 -27.22 -22.57
N SER A 127 -11.85 -27.57 -22.85
CA SER A 127 -12.48 -28.77 -22.30
C SER A 127 -11.74 -30.05 -22.69
N ASN A 128 -11.36 -30.18 -23.96
CA ASN A 128 -10.57 -31.32 -24.45
C ASN A 128 -9.17 -31.36 -23.81
N SER A 129 -8.56 -30.20 -23.57
CA SER A 129 -7.28 -30.12 -22.84
C SER A 129 -7.44 -30.60 -21.40
N ILE A 130 -8.51 -30.22 -20.70
CA ILE A 130 -8.75 -30.70 -19.33
C ILE A 130 -8.90 -32.22 -19.30
N ILE A 131 -9.70 -32.81 -20.20
CA ILE A 131 -9.90 -34.26 -20.26
C ILE A 131 -8.58 -34.99 -20.52
N LYS A 132 -7.75 -34.46 -21.44
CA LYS A 132 -6.41 -35.01 -21.71
C LYS A 132 -5.51 -34.96 -20.47
N TRP A 133 -5.59 -33.88 -19.69
CA TRP A 133 -4.80 -33.72 -18.48
C TRP A 133 -5.28 -34.68 -17.39
N GLU A 134 -6.59 -34.85 -17.21
CA GLU A 134 -7.17 -35.82 -16.26
C GLU A 134 -6.75 -37.27 -16.58
N GLY A 135 -6.77 -37.67 -17.86
CA GLY A 135 -6.26 -38.98 -18.28
C GLY A 135 -4.75 -39.20 -18.04
N LEU A 136 -3.95 -38.14 -18.05
CA LEU A 136 -2.54 -38.20 -17.66
C LEU A 136 -2.34 -38.27 -16.14
N PHE A 137 -3.21 -37.62 -15.36
CA PHE A 137 -3.17 -37.67 -13.90
C PHE A 137 -3.64 -39.01 -13.32
N ASP A 138 -4.60 -39.68 -13.96
CA ASP A 138 -5.02 -41.04 -13.56
C ASP A 138 -3.99 -42.12 -13.94
N GLY A 139 -3.19 -41.89 -15.00
CA GLY A 139 -2.09 -42.77 -15.40
C GLY A 139 -0.83 -42.69 -14.53
N GLN A 140 -0.70 -41.66 -13.68
CA GLN A 140 0.45 -41.45 -12.77
C GLN A 140 0.20 -41.97 -11.35
N LYS A 141 -0.98 -42.56 -11.06
CA LYS A 141 -1.24 -43.31 -9.81
C LYS A 141 -1.01 -44.81 -10.01
N LYS A 142 0.23 -45.22 -10.33
CA LYS A 142 0.76 -46.57 -10.08
C LYS A 142 2.25 -46.52 -9.84
#